data_AF-A0A2M7B0W8-F1
#
_entry.id   AF-A0A2M7B0W8-F1
#
_cell.length_a   1.000
_cell.length_b   1.000
_cell.length_c   1.000
_cell.angle_alpha   90.00
_cell.angle_beta   90.00
_cell.angle_gamma   90.00
#
_symmetry.space_group_name_H-M   'P 1'
#
loop_
_entity.id
_entity.type
_entity.pdbx_description
1 polymer ?
#
loop_
_entity_poly.entity_id
_entity_poly.type
_entity_poly.pdbx_seq_one_letter_code
_entity_poly.pdbx_strand_id
1 'polypeptide(L)' 'NHPWFVATQFHPEFKSRPLNPHPLFVDFVKVIEADKRGL' A
#
# COMPACT_ATOMS: atom_id res chain seq x y z
N ASN A 1 3.04 -8.80 15.82
CA ASN A 1 3.01 -7.38 15.41
C ASN A 1 2.91 -7.31 13.91
N HIS A 2 1.91 -6.60 13.38
CA HIS A 2 1.71 -6.48 11.94
C HIS A 2 2.32 -5.14 11.48
N PRO A 3 3.39 -5.12 10.67
CA PRO A 3 4.11 -3.89 10.30
C PRO A 3 3.25 -2.94 9.47
N TRP A 4 2.29 -3.48 8.72
CA TRP A 4 1.32 -2.67 7.98
C TRP A 4 0.03 -3.45 7.73
N PHE A 5 -1.10 -3.06 8.33
CA PHE A 5 -2.38 -3.73 8.16
C PHE A 5 -3.44 -2.72 7.74
N VAL A 6 -4.23 -3.02 6.72
CA VAL A 6 -5.33 -2.16 6.28
C VAL A 6 -6.59 -2.97 5.98
N ALA A 7 -7.74 -2.39 6.30
CA ALA A 7 -9.05 -2.83 5.85
C ALA A 7 -9.88 -1.60 5.46
N THR A 8 -10.71 -1.73 4.44
CA THR A 8 -11.59 -0.65 3.98
C THR A 8 -12.91 -1.18 3.47
N GLN A 9 -13.97 -0.40 3.65
CA GLN A 9 -15.32 -0.70 3.19
C GLN A 9 -15.61 -0.16 1.77
N PHE A 10 -14.73 0.69 1.23
CA PHE A 10 -14.84 1.22 -0.12
C PHE A 10 -13.81 0.58 -1.05
N HIS A 11 -13.93 0.83 -2.36
CA HIS A 11 -13.07 0.27 -3.40
C HIS A 11 -11.95 1.26 -3.84
N PRO A 12 -10.80 1.34 -3.14
CA PRO A 12 -9.68 2.22 -3.52
C PRO A 12 -9.09 1.89 -4.89
N GLU A 13 -9.23 0.65 -5.35
CA GLU A 13 -8.77 0.16 -6.65
C GLU A 13 -9.38 0.97 -7.81
N PHE A 14 -10.64 1.39 -7.70
CA PHE A 14 -11.31 2.15 -8.75
C PHE A 14 -10.80 3.59 -8.87
N LYS A 15 -10.11 4.10 -7.84
CA LYS A 15 -9.51 5.44 -7.83
C LYS A 15 -8.02 5.45 -8.21
N SER A 16 -7.37 4.28 -8.26
CA SER A 16 -5.95 4.20 -8.63
C SER A 16 -5.75 4.40 -10.14
N ARG A 17 -4.69 5.12 -10.54
CA ARG A 17 -4.30 5.34 -11.94
C ARG A 17 -2.79 5.14 -12.11
N PRO A 18 -2.29 4.78 -13.32
CA PRO A 18 -0.85 4.55 -13.52
C PRO A 18 0.05 5.72 -13.11
N LEU A 19 -0.38 6.96 -13.38
CA LEU A 19 0.34 8.18 -13.02
C LEU A 19 -0.11 8.80 -11.69
N ASN A 20 -1.13 8.23 -11.05
CA ASN A 20 -1.64 8.67 -9.75
C ASN A 20 -2.13 7.46 -8.94
N PRO A 21 -1.19 6.64 -8.44
CA PRO A 21 -1.54 5.43 -7.70
C PRO A 21 -2.17 5.78 -6.35
N HIS A 22 -3.17 5.00 -5.93
CA HIS A 22 -3.82 5.25 -4.64
C HIS A 22 -2.82 5.04 -3.48
N PRO A 23 -2.77 5.93 -2.46
CA PRO A 23 -1.79 5.89 -1.39
C PRO A 23 -1.71 4.53 -0.66
N LEU A 24 -2.85 3.89 -0.41
CA LEU A 24 -2.91 2.56 0.23
C LEU A 24 -2.03 1.51 -0.47
N PHE A 25 -1.99 1.50 -1.80
CA PHE A 25 -1.16 0.55 -2.54
C PHE A 25 0.31 0.96 -2.55
N VAL A 26 0.58 2.27 -2.65
CA VAL A 26 1.94 2.81 -2.60
C VAL A 26 2.60 2.49 -1.26
N ASP A 27 1.89 2.71 -0.16
CA ASP A 27 2.42 2.49 1.18
C ASP A 27 2.62 0.99 1.47
N PHE A 28 1.71 0.13 1.00
CA PHE A 28 1.92 -1.31 1.04
C PHE A 28 3.23 -1.72 0.36
N VAL A 29 3.46 -1.26 -0.88
CA VAL A 29 4.67 -1.60 -1.64
C VAL A 29 5.93 -1.09 -0.94
N LYS A 30 5.90 0.14 -0.40
CA LYS A 30 7.03 0.70 0.36
C LYS A 30 7.37 -0.12 1.60
N VAL A 31 6.37 -0.55 2.37
CA VAL A 31 6.60 -1.38 3.56
C VAL A 31 7.22 -2.72 3.17
N ILE A 32 6.72 -3.35 2.10
CA ILE A 32 7.29 -4.60 1.60
C ILE A 32 8.72 -4.39 1.05
N GLU A 33 9.00 -3.25 0.42
CA GLU A 33 10.35 -2.90 -0.03
C GLU A 33 11.31 -2.69 1.16
N ALA A 34 10.87 -2.02 2.21
CA ALA A 34 11.65 -1.81 3.43
C ALA A 34 11.93 -3.14 4.15
N ASP A 35 10.90 -3.97 4.34
CA ASP A 35 11.02 -5.29 4.96
C ASP A 35 11.99 -6.20 4.18
N LYS A 36 11.90 -6.22 2.84
CA LYS A 36 12.84 -6.95 1.98
C LYS A 36 14.28 -6.46 2.10
N ARG A 37 14.49 -5.18 2.42
CA ARG A 37 15.80 -4.58 2.65
C ARG A 37 16.28 -4.75 4.10
N GLY A 38 15.46 -5.32 4.98
CA GLY A 38 15.76 -5.43 6.42
C GLY A 38 15.83 -4.08 7.12
N LEU A 39 15.08 -3.09 6.62
CA LEU A 39 15.00 -1.73 7.17
C LEU A 39 13.87 -1.59 8.20
#